data_AF-A0A1J4KLM9-F1
#
_entry.id   AF-A0A1J4KLM9-F1
#
_cell.length_a   1.000
_cell.length_b   1.000
_cell.length_c   1.000
_cell.angle_alpha   90.00
_cell.angle_beta   90.00
_cell.angle_gamma   90.00
#
_symmetry.space_group_name_H-M   'P 1'
#
loop_
_entity.id
_entity.type
_entity.pdbx_description
1 polymer ?
#
loop_
_entity_poly.entity_id
_entity_poly.type
_entity_poly.pdbx_seq_one_letter_code
_entity_poly.pdbx_strand_id
1 'polypeptide(L)'
;MTETKPSPSCPPKPSPKLYAATFCGGFTACLAGEFTVRLLRNEISPDLIRPELLDKCLVSGVQKVAKDLSGELIKRTRFYPKMTPFMFGAATGVPMWAIAKVFSVPIQNNRRRSQQQTTTQNNDKTNSSLTCQNPQKNSNGASQIGPMIDHFLGSYLASNDNDIFQGYFSAFRNDVFYHTLNNGISQHFAQRVFPNFQFSSITSRRAVEAMCAGCIGASCFLLSWPVKSALTGQTVSDAALAGICAFPRIAAKKMTYSCVKPQLVRALNVV
;
A
#
# COMPACT_ATOMS: atom_id res chain seq x y z
N MET A 1 14.36 -49.66 15.11
CA MET A 1 15.15 -48.60 14.44
C MET A 1 14.22 -47.41 14.22
N THR A 2 14.31 -46.37 15.04
CA THR A 2 13.56 -45.13 14.85
C THR A 2 14.29 -44.27 13.83
N GLU A 3 13.75 -44.15 12.62
CA GLU A 3 14.22 -43.18 11.61
C GLU A 3 14.16 -41.77 12.22
N THR A 4 15.34 -41.21 12.48
CA THR A 4 15.50 -39.78 12.78
C THR A 4 15.08 -39.00 11.54
N LYS A 5 13.84 -38.51 11.53
CA LYS A 5 13.38 -37.57 10.50
C LYS A 5 14.38 -36.41 10.42
N PRO A 6 14.90 -36.08 9.23
CA PRO A 6 15.82 -34.96 9.08
C PRO A 6 15.17 -33.71 9.65
N SER A 7 15.88 -33.03 10.54
CA SER A 7 15.46 -31.76 11.10
C SER A 7 15.10 -30.83 9.94
N PRO A 8 13.90 -30.20 9.93
CA PRO A 8 13.51 -29.31 8.86
C PRO A 8 14.56 -28.19 8.77
N SER A 9 15.32 -28.18 7.68
CA SER A 9 16.33 -27.17 7.44
C SER A 9 15.67 -25.80 7.50
N CYS A 10 16.26 -24.88 8.27
CA CYS A 10 15.75 -23.52 8.38
C CYS A 10 15.55 -22.94 6.96
N PRO A 11 14.37 -22.36 6.66
CA PRO A 11 14.14 -21.78 5.35
C PRO A 11 15.20 -20.71 5.07
N PRO A 12 15.76 -20.67 3.85
CA PRO A 12 16.82 -19.73 3.50
C PRO A 12 16.37 -18.30 3.79
N LYS A 13 17.28 -17.48 4.33
CA LYS A 13 16.99 -16.07 4.59
C LYS A 13 16.62 -15.38 3.27
N PRO A 14 15.50 -14.64 3.20
CA PRO A 14 15.13 -13.93 1.99
C PRO A 14 16.22 -12.94 1.60
N SER A 15 16.60 -12.94 0.32
CA SER A 15 17.66 -12.07 -0.18
C SER A 15 17.19 -10.60 -0.21
N PRO A 16 18.07 -9.61 0.06
CA PRO A 16 17.73 -8.19 -0.09
C PRO A 16 17.17 -7.86 -1.48
N LYS A 17 17.66 -8.55 -2.52
CA LYS A 17 17.18 -8.45 -3.91
C LYS A 17 15.68 -8.76 -4.03
N LEU A 18 15.18 -9.76 -3.30
CA LEU A 18 13.75 -10.10 -3.30
C LEU A 18 12.90 -8.98 -2.70
N TYR A 19 13.37 -8.33 -1.63
CA TYR A 19 12.64 -7.21 -1.03
C TYR A 19 12.67 -5.97 -1.92
N ALA A 20 13.78 -5.69 -2.60
CA ALA A 20 13.84 -4.62 -3.60
C ALA A 20 12.84 -4.86 -4.74
N ALA A 21 12.81 -6.06 -5.33
CA ALA A 21 11.81 -6.41 -6.35
C ALA A 21 10.37 -6.31 -5.83
N THR A 22 10.15 -6.69 -4.57
CA THR A 22 8.84 -6.61 -3.91
C THR A 22 8.38 -5.16 -3.74
N PHE A 23 9.29 -4.28 -3.30
CA PHE A 23 9.06 -2.85 -3.17
C PHE A 23 8.71 -2.24 -4.52
N CYS A 24 9.59 -2.40 -5.52
CA CYS A 24 9.39 -1.86 -6.87
C CYS A 24 8.10 -2.38 -7.50
N GLY A 25 7.82 -3.69 -7.40
CA GLY A 25 6.56 -4.26 -7.86
C GLY A 25 5.34 -3.64 -7.15
N GLY A 26 5.42 -3.40 -5.84
CA GLY A 26 4.36 -2.76 -5.05
C GLY A 26 4.13 -1.29 -5.40
N PHE A 27 5.21 -0.58 -5.72
CA PHE A 27 5.19 0.81 -6.19
C PHE A 27 4.53 0.90 -7.57
N THR A 28 5.04 0.15 -8.57
CA THR A 28 4.50 0.13 -9.94
C THR A 28 3.04 -0.31 -9.98
N ALA A 29 2.68 -1.32 -9.18
CA ALA A 29 1.29 -1.74 -9.06
C ALA A 29 0.38 -0.60 -8.59
N CYS A 30 0.82 0.17 -7.60
CA CYS A 30 0.05 1.31 -7.09
C CYS A 30 -0.15 2.38 -8.15
N LEU A 31 0.89 2.70 -8.92
CA LEU A 31 0.82 3.63 -10.03
C LEU A 31 -0.23 3.20 -11.05
N ALA A 32 -0.19 1.94 -11.47
CA ALA A 32 -1.18 1.37 -12.39
C ALA A 32 -2.60 1.44 -11.81
N GLY A 33 -2.78 1.09 -10.53
CA GLY A 33 -4.09 1.15 -9.88
C GLY A 33 -4.70 2.56 -9.82
N GLU A 34 -3.89 3.57 -9.49
CA GLU A 34 -4.37 4.95 -9.46
C GLU A 34 -4.62 5.51 -10.86
N PHE A 35 -3.80 5.11 -11.85
CA PHE A 35 -4.05 5.45 -13.25
C PHE A 35 -5.37 4.85 -13.75
N THR A 36 -5.64 3.58 -13.46
CA THR A 36 -6.91 2.93 -13.82
C THR A 36 -8.11 3.66 -13.23
N VAL A 37 -8.07 4.05 -11.95
CA VAL A 37 -9.19 4.77 -11.33
C VAL A 37 -9.42 6.13 -11.99
N ARG A 38 -8.36 6.88 -12.29
CA ARG A 38 -8.48 8.19 -12.96
C ARG A 38 -9.00 8.06 -14.38
N LEU A 39 -8.52 7.06 -15.12
CA LEU A 39 -9.03 6.74 -16.45
C LEU A 39 -10.54 6.46 -16.41
N LEU A 40 -10.99 5.62 -15.48
CA LEU A 40 -12.42 5.30 -15.32
C LEU A 40 -13.29 6.50 -14.92
N ARG A 41 -12.69 7.55 -14.36
CA ARG A 41 -13.37 8.80 -13.97
C ARG A 41 -13.24 9.90 -15.00
N ASN A 42 -12.56 9.66 -16.12
CA ASN A 42 -12.16 10.70 -17.08
C ASN A 42 -11.35 11.86 -16.44
N GLU A 43 -10.57 11.56 -15.39
CA GLU A 43 -9.75 12.52 -14.63
C GLU A 43 -8.26 12.47 -15.04
N ILE A 44 -7.96 12.27 -16.33
CA ILE A 44 -6.58 12.24 -16.81
C ILE A 44 -6.06 13.68 -16.96
N SER A 45 -5.27 14.11 -15.98
CA SER A 45 -4.54 15.38 -16.00
C SER A 45 -3.10 15.15 -16.44
N PRO A 46 -2.49 16.08 -17.21
CA PRO A 46 -1.05 16.02 -17.54
C PRO A 46 -0.15 16.04 -16.29
N ASP A 47 -0.62 16.64 -15.19
CA ASP A 47 0.03 16.60 -13.87
C ASP A 47 -0.27 15.29 -13.14
N LEU A 48 -0.08 14.17 -13.82
CA LEU A 48 -0.47 12.85 -13.33
C LEU A 48 0.38 12.44 -12.12
N ILE A 49 1.67 12.81 -12.14
CA ILE A 49 2.66 12.52 -11.09
C ILE A 49 2.64 13.66 -10.07
N ARG A 50 1.61 13.67 -9.25
CA ARG A 50 1.56 14.56 -8.08
C ARG A 50 2.33 13.94 -6.91
N PRO A 51 2.92 14.73 -6.01
CA PRO A 51 3.54 14.24 -4.79
C PRO A 51 2.64 13.28 -3.98
N GLU A 52 1.32 13.47 -3.98
CA GLU A 52 0.35 12.58 -3.31
C GLU A 52 0.30 11.18 -3.92
N LEU A 53 0.48 11.08 -5.23
CA LEU A 53 0.54 9.79 -5.90
C LEU A 53 1.83 9.06 -5.53
N LEU A 54 2.96 9.78 -5.53
CA LEU A 54 4.27 9.20 -5.18
C LEU A 54 4.26 8.62 -3.77
N ASP A 55 3.69 9.34 -2.80
CA ASP A 55 3.59 8.87 -1.42
C ASP A 55 2.76 7.59 -1.30
N LYS A 56 1.62 7.55 -1.99
CA LYS A 56 0.78 6.33 -2.03
C LYS A 56 1.55 5.16 -2.64
N CYS A 57 2.30 5.40 -3.70
CA CYS A 57 3.12 4.38 -4.35
C CYS A 57 4.25 3.90 -3.44
N LEU A 58 4.93 4.80 -2.73
CA LEU A 58 5.96 4.50 -1.74
C LEU A 58 5.39 3.61 -0.63
N VAL A 59 4.29 4.04 0.00
CA VAL A 59 3.60 3.29 1.07
C VAL A 59 3.13 1.94 0.56
N SER A 60 2.65 1.83 -0.68
CA SER A 60 2.27 0.56 -1.29
C SER A 60 3.46 -0.38 -1.47
N GLY A 61 4.63 0.15 -1.86
CA GLY A 61 5.88 -0.61 -1.93
C GLY A 61 6.29 -1.15 -0.55
N VAL A 62 6.33 -0.27 0.46
CA VAL A 62 6.62 -0.63 1.86
C VAL A 62 5.64 -1.70 2.36
N GLN A 63 4.35 -1.52 2.13
CA GLN A 63 3.32 -2.46 2.56
C GLN A 63 3.54 -3.87 1.99
N LYS A 64 4.01 -4.00 0.74
CA LYS A 64 4.34 -5.31 0.13
C LYS A 64 5.55 -5.96 0.80
N VAL A 65 6.60 -5.19 1.07
CA VAL A 65 7.79 -5.68 1.80
C VAL A 65 7.39 -6.10 3.21
N ALA A 66 6.63 -5.28 3.92
CA ALA A 66 6.16 -5.57 5.27
C ALA A 66 5.30 -6.84 5.31
N LYS A 67 4.47 -7.08 4.28
CA LYS A 67 3.69 -8.32 4.15
C LYS A 67 4.58 -9.55 3.99
N ASP A 68 5.55 -9.49 3.08
CA ASP A 68 6.47 -10.60 2.83
C ASP A 68 7.32 -10.90 4.08
N LEU A 69 7.87 -9.86 4.73
CA LEU A 69 8.61 -9.98 5.98
C LEU A 69 7.75 -10.61 7.10
N SER A 70 6.52 -10.13 7.28
CA SER A 70 5.59 -10.66 8.29
C SER A 70 5.30 -12.14 8.04
N GLY A 71 5.10 -12.53 6.78
CA GLY A 71 4.90 -13.93 6.40
C GLY A 71 6.09 -14.81 6.76
N GLU A 72 7.30 -14.35 6.47
CA GLU A 72 8.53 -15.09 6.82
C GLU A 72 8.75 -15.21 8.33
N LEU A 73 8.45 -14.17 9.10
CA LEU A 73 8.51 -14.23 10.56
C LEU A 73 7.50 -15.22 11.13
N ILE A 74 6.25 -15.20 10.64
CA ILE A 74 5.20 -16.11 11.12
C ILE A 74 5.54 -17.56 10.78
N LYS A 75 6.09 -17.84 9.60
CA LYS A 75 6.54 -19.18 9.20
C LYS A 75 7.59 -19.79 10.13
N ARG A 76 8.37 -18.96 10.83
CA ARG A 76 9.38 -19.40 11.82
C ARG A 76 8.78 -19.71 13.19
N THR A 77 7.53 -19.37 13.43
CA THR A 77 6.87 -19.66 14.70
C THR A 77 6.41 -21.11 14.76
N ARG A 78 6.40 -21.69 15.97
CA ARG A 78 5.86 -23.05 16.22
C ARG A 78 4.38 -23.23 15.86
N PHE A 79 3.66 -22.12 15.65
CA PHE A 79 2.23 -22.14 15.35
C PHE A 79 1.93 -22.29 13.85
N TYR A 80 2.89 -21.98 12.98
CA TYR A 80 2.68 -22.00 11.53
C TYR A 80 2.12 -23.33 10.99
N PRO A 81 2.62 -24.53 11.41
CA PRO A 81 2.07 -25.79 10.93
C PRO A 81 0.60 -26.03 11.28
N LYS A 82 0.07 -25.31 12.29
CA LYS A 82 -1.32 -25.42 12.75
C LYS A 82 -2.23 -24.34 12.14
N MET A 83 -1.68 -23.37 11.42
CA MET A 83 -2.45 -22.27 10.86
C MET A 83 -3.16 -22.69 9.58
N THR A 84 -4.46 -22.40 9.50
CA THR A 84 -5.16 -22.44 8.21
C THR A 84 -4.63 -21.32 7.30
N PRO A 85 -4.82 -21.42 5.96
CA PRO A 85 -4.48 -20.34 5.04
C PRO A 85 -5.05 -18.98 5.46
N PHE A 86 -6.30 -18.98 5.96
CA PHE A 86 -6.96 -17.78 6.46
C PHE A 86 -6.25 -17.22 7.69
N MET A 87 -5.97 -18.05 8.70
CA MET A 87 -5.27 -17.63 9.92
C MET A 87 -3.88 -17.09 9.61
N PHE A 88 -3.14 -17.76 8.72
CA PHE A 88 -1.82 -17.29 8.29
C PHE A 88 -1.92 -15.91 7.63
N GLY A 89 -2.84 -15.74 6.68
CA GLY A 89 -3.07 -14.44 6.04
C GLY A 89 -3.47 -13.36 7.05
N ALA A 90 -4.41 -13.65 7.95
CA ALA A 90 -4.85 -12.73 8.99
C ALA A 90 -3.69 -12.31 9.91
N ALA A 91 -2.88 -13.27 10.37
CA ALA A 91 -1.73 -13.00 11.22
C ALA A 91 -0.69 -12.08 10.56
N THR A 92 -0.56 -12.10 9.23
CA THR A 92 0.32 -11.16 8.51
C THR A 92 -0.25 -9.73 8.44
N GLY A 93 -1.56 -9.55 8.59
CA GLY A 93 -2.22 -8.26 8.38
C GLY A 93 -1.83 -7.19 9.40
N VAL A 94 -1.82 -7.56 10.68
CA VAL A 94 -1.46 -6.66 11.79
C VAL A 94 -0.03 -6.10 11.66
N PRO A 95 1.04 -6.93 11.63
CA PRO A 95 2.40 -6.44 11.53
C PRO A 95 2.66 -5.71 10.20
N MET A 96 2.10 -6.19 9.08
CA MET A 96 2.18 -5.48 7.80
C MET A 96 1.64 -4.05 7.91
N TRP A 97 0.48 -3.88 8.54
CA TRP A 97 -0.16 -2.57 8.64
C TRP A 97 0.54 -1.65 9.64
N ALA A 98 1.01 -2.19 10.77
CA ALA A 98 1.80 -1.44 11.73
C ALA A 98 3.04 -0.83 11.05
N ILE A 99 3.83 -1.66 10.37
CA ILE A 99 5.02 -1.20 9.63
C ILE A 99 4.62 -0.17 8.56
N ALA A 100 3.59 -0.44 7.76
CA ALA A 100 3.16 0.52 6.74
C ALA A 100 2.81 1.91 7.33
N LYS A 101 2.20 1.95 8.52
CA LYS A 101 1.86 3.21 9.20
C LYS A 101 3.07 3.95 9.76
N VAL A 102 4.12 3.25 10.16
CA VAL A 102 5.38 3.87 10.60
C VAL A 102 5.96 4.72 9.48
N PHE A 103 5.81 4.30 8.23
CA PHE A 103 6.25 5.09 7.07
C PHE A 103 5.20 6.11 6.61
N SER A 104 3.92 5.74 6.59
CA SER A 104 2.90 6.61 5.97
C SER A 104 2.52 7.82 6.82
N VAL A 105 2.50 7.68 8.15
CA VAL A 105 2.02 8.75 9.05
C VAL A 105 2.97 9.97 9.02
N PRO A 106 4.30 9.82 9.14
CA PRO A 106 5.22 10.94 8.98
C PRO A 106 5.06 11.69 7.65
N ILE A 107 4.94 10.95 6.54
CA ILE A 107 4.75 11.51 5.20
C ILE A 107 3.48 12.36 5.14
N GLN A 108 2.38 11.85 5.69
CA GLN A 108 1.09 12.55 5.72
C GLN A 108 1.15 13.81 6.60
N ASN A 109 1.78 13.72 7.77
CA ASN A 109 1.89 14.85 8.70
C ASN A 109 2.79 15.95 8.13
N ASN A 110 3.91 15.60 7.49
CA ASN A 110 4.77 16.57 6.80
C ASN A 110 4.00 17.31 5.70
N ARG A 111 3.23 16.61 4.86
CA ARG A 111 2.43 17.31 3.83
C ARG A 111 1.36 18.21 4.42
N ARG A 112 0.67 17.78 5.48
CA ARG A 112 -0.34 18.62 6.15
C ARG A 112 0.28 19.93 6.66
N ARG A 113 1.48 19.86 7.25
CA ARG A 113 2.22 21.05 7.71
C ARG A 113 2.57 21.99 6.55
N SER A 114 3.09 21.45 5.43
CA SER A 114 3.42 22.26 4.25
C SER A 114 2.19 22.97 3.65
N GLN A 115 1.04 22.30 3.67
CA GLN A 115 -0.22 22.90 3.21
C GLN A 115 -0.69 24.01 4.16
N GLN A 116 -0.62 23.79 5.47
CA GLN A 116 -1.00 24.80 6.47
C GLN A 116 -0.13 26.06 6.39
N GLN A 117 1.20 25.91 6.22
CA GLN A 117 2.13 27.05 6.10
C GLN A 117 1.81 27.92 4.87
N THR A 118 1.43 27.30 3.76
CA THR A 118 1.06 28.01 2.52
C THR A 118 -0.24 28.80 2.73
N THR A 119 -1.21 28.26 3.48
CA THR A 119 -2.46 28.95 3.80
C THR A 119 -2.24 30.16 4.73
N THR A 120 -1.40 30.01 5.76
CA THR A 120 -1.09 31.14 6.68
C THR A 120 -0.39 32.27 5.94
N GLN A 121 0.59 31.98 5.06
CA GLN A 121 1.25 33.01 4.28
C GLN A 121 0.32 33.76 3.31
N ASN A 122 -0.69 33.10 2.76
CA ASN A 122 -1.67 33.75 1.89
C ASN A 122 -2.64 34.65 2.66
N ASN A 123 -2.97 34.31 3.90
CA ASN A 123 -3.80 35.13 4.78
C ASN A 123 -3.07 36.39 5.27
N ASP A 124 -1.76 36.31 5.52
CA ASP A 124 -0.98 37.48 5.92
C ASP A 124 -0.77 38.47 4.75
N LYS A 125 -0.67 37.96 3.52
CA LYS A 125 -0.57 38.79 2.30
C LYS A 125 -1.89 39.46 1.91
N THR A 126 -3.04 38.82 2.15
CA THR A 126 -4.35 39.41 1.85
C THR A 126 -4.73 40.56 2.78
N ASN A 127 -4.08 40.68 3.95
CA ASN A 127 -4.26 41.82 4.85
C ASN A 127 -3.23 42.96 4.63
N SER A 128 -2.25 42.80 3.74
CA SER A 128 -1.13 43.75 3.63
C SER A 128 -0.91 44.40 2.24
N SER A 129 -1.69 44.09 1.20
CA SER A 129 -1.44 44.71 -0.12
C SER A 129 -2.65 44.63 -1.08
N LEU A 130 -3.38 45.74 -1.17
CA LEU A 130 -4.02 46.19 -2.42
C LEU A 130 -2.90 46.68 -3.33
N THR A 131 -2.24 45.80 -4.06
CA THR A 131 -1.39 46.22 -5.18
C THR A 131 -1.42 45.13 -6.26
N CYS A 132 -2.08 45.45 -7.37
CA CYS A 132 -2.17 44.59 -8.54
C CYS A 132 -0.77 44.32 -9.09
N GLN A 133 -0.27 43.09 -8.93
CA GLN A 133 0.85 42.59 -9.72
C GLN A 133 0.45 41.32 -10.48
N ASN A 134 0.79 41.36 -11.77
CA ASN A 134 0.53 40.35 -12.78
C ASN A 134 1.08 38.96 -12.39
N PRO A 135 0.37 37.86 -12.68
CA PRO A 135 0.88 36.52 -12.45
C PRO A 135 1.98 36.18 -13.48
N GLN A 136 3.23 36.14 -13.02
CA GLN A 136 4.33 35.55 -13.77
C GLN A 136 4.20 34.03 -13.80
N LYS A 137 4.06 33.51 -15.02
CA LYS A 137 4.02 32.08 -15.36
C LYS A 137 5.42 31.49 -15.21
N ASN A 138 5.69 30.82 -14.10
CA ASN A 138 7.00 30.22 -13.83
C ASN A 138 7.00 28.75 -14.29
N SER A 139 7.58 28.49 -15.47
CA SER A 139 7.73 27.16 -16.06
C SER A 139 9.18 26.68 -15.91
N ASN A 140 9.52 26.06 -14.78
CA ASN A 140 10.77 25.33 -14.61
C ASN A 140 10.47 23.88 -14.21
N GLY A 141 10.38 23.01 -15.22
CA GLY A 141 10.22 21.56 -15.08
C GLY A 141 11.55 20.85 -14.81
N ALA A 142 12.29 21.24 -13.77
CA ALA A 142 13.44 20.50 -13.30
C ALA A 142 12.98 19.28 -12.47
N SER A 143 13.67 18.14 -12.62
CA SER A 143 13.38 16.87 -11.95
C SER A 143 13.25 17.05 -10.42
N GLN A 144 12.01 17.09 -9.92
CA GLN A 144 11.68 17.38 -8.52
C GLN A 144 11.96 16.22 -7.54
N ILE A 145 12.52 15.10 -8.00
CA ILE A 145 12.64 13.89 -7.17
C ILE A 145 13.76 14.02 -6.13
N GLY A 146 14.93 14.57 -6.51
CA GLY A 146 16.06 14.77 -5.59
C GLY A 146 15.74 15.72 -4.42
N PRO A 147 15.24 16.94 -4.69
CA PRO A 147 14.86 17.90 -3.66
C PRO A 147 13.77 17.37 -2.71
N MET A 148 12.90 16.46 -3.18
CA MET A 148 11.84 15.87 -2.36
C MET A 148 12.39 14.91 -1.30
N ILE A 149 13.41 14.10 -1.63
CA ILE A 149 14.04 13.18 -0.67
C ILE A 149 14.82 13.96 0.38
N ASP A 150 15.59 14.97 -0.05
CA ASP A 150 16.39 15.80 0.85
C ASP A 150 15.50 16.65 1.77
N HIS A 151 14.42 17.22 1.22
CA HIS A 151 13.43 17.93 2.02
C HIS A 151 12.72 17.00 2.99
N PHE A 152 12.39 15.76 2.58
CA PHE A 152 11.76 14.79 3.46
C PHE A 152 12.68 14.40 4.63
N LEU A 153 13.94 14.07 4.35
CA LEU A 153 14.92 13.71 5.38
C LEU A 153 15.24 14.91 6.29
N GLY A 154 15.44 16.10 5.74
CA GLY A 154 15.69 17.31 6.51
C GLY A 154 14.52 17.67 7.43
N SER A 155 13.29 17.60 6.93
CA SER A 155 12.07 17.85 7.73
C SER A 155 11.87 16.80 8.83
N TYR A 156 12.25 15.55 8.56
CA TYR A 156 12.15 14.45 9.51
C TYR A 156 13.14 14.62 10.67
N LEU A 157 14.36 15.06 10.38
CA LEU A 157 15.40 15.29 11.38
C LEU A 157 15.19 16.58 12.18
N ALA A 158 14.50 17.58 11.63
CA ALA A 158 14.29 18.89 12.25
C ALA A 158 13.02 18.98 13.13
N SER A 159 12.17 17.94 13.13
CA SER A 159 10.88 17.96 13.82
C SER A 159 11.01 17.40 15.23
N ASN A 160 10.40 18.07 16.23
CA ASN A 160 10.24 17.49 17.57
C ASN A 160 9.57 16.10 17.47
N ASP A 161 10.22 15.07 18.03
CA ASP A 161 9.92 13.65 17.81
C ASP A 161 8.45 13.27 18.07
N ASN A 162 7.78 13.96 19.00
CA ASN A 162 6.42 13.62 19.42
C ASN A 162 5.33 13.96 18.39
N ASP A 163 5.59 14.88 17.46
CA ASP A 163 4.54 15.38 16.55
C ASP A 163 4.56 14.70 15.16
N ILE A 164 5.68 14.05 14.78
CA ILE A 164 5.79 13.34 13.47
C ILE A 164 4.82 12.15 13.41
N PHE A 165 4.63 11.45 14.53
CA PHE A 165 3.76 10.29 14.64
C PHE A 165 2.37 10.61 15.19
N GLN A 166 2.00 11.89 15.25
CA GLN A 166 0.69 12.31 15.73
C GLN A 166 -0.41 11.60 14.93
N GLY A 167 -1.32 10.91 15.63
CA GLY A 167 -2.40 10.15 15.03
C GLY A 167 -2.05 8.74 14.55
N TYR A 168 -0.83 8.25 14.78
CA TYR A 168 -0.42 6.89 14.35
C TYR A 168 -1.37 5.80 14.85
N PHE A 169 -1.66 5.77 16.16
CA PHE A 169 -2.54 4.75 16.74
C PHE A 169 -3.96 4.79 16.18
N SER A 170 -4.52 5.99 15.97
CA SER A 170 -5.83 6.14 15.32
C SER A 170 -5.80 5.62 13.89
N ALA A 171 -4.81 6.04 13.09
CA ALA A 171 -4.65 5.60 11.71
C ALA A 171 -4.39 4.08 11.58
N PHE A 172 -3.68 3.49 12.52
CA PHE A 172 -3.46 2.05 12.61
C PHE A 172 -4.77 1.32 12.96
N ARG A 173 -5.39 1.68 14.08
CA ARG A 173 -6.60 1.03 14.63
C ARG A 173 -7.76 1.05 13.63
N ASN A 174 -7.94 2.15 12.91
CA ASN A 174 -9.09 2.31 12.00
C ASN A 174 -9.08 1.34 10.83
N ASP A 175 -7.91 0.85 10.40
CA ASP A 175 -7.76 0.06 9.18
C ASP A 175 -7.15 -1.34 9.41
N VAL A 176 -6.60 -1.62 10.60
CA VAL A 176 -5.95 -2.91 10.88
C VAL A 176 -6.89 -4.09 10.69
N PHE A 177 -8.17 -3.93 11.05
CA PHE A 177 -9.16 -4.99 10.91
C PHE A 177 -9.44 -5.33 9.44
N TYR A 178 -9.63 -4.30 8.60
CA TYR A 178 -9.77 -4.47 7.15
C TYR A 178 -8.57 -5.22 6.55
N HIS A 179 -7.34 -4.82 6.90
CA HIS A 179 -6.13 -5.44 6.35
C HIS A 179 -5.92 -6.88 6.85
N THR A 180 -6.31 -7.17 8.08
CA THR A 180 -6.29 -8.51 8.67
C THR A 180 -7.25 -9.43 7.93
N LEU A 181 -8.52 -9.03 7.78
CA LEU A 181 -9.51 -9.81 7.03
C LEU A 181 -9.11 -10.00 5.57
N ASN A 182 -8.73 -8.91 4.88
CA ASN A 182 -8.36 -8.96 3.47
C ASN A 182 -7.17 -9.90 3.23
N ASN A 183 -6.12 -9.84 4.07
CA ASN A 183 -5.01 -10.76 3.94
C ASN A 183 -5.41 -12.21 4.21
N GLY A 184 -6.26 -12.47 5.22
CA GLY A 184 -6.79 -13.80 5.51
C GLY A 184 -7.56 -14.41 4.34
N ILE A 185 -8.58 -13.70 3.84
CA ILE A 185 -9.41 -14.16 2.73
C ILE A 185 -8.56 -14.32 1.46
N SER A 186 -7.72 -13.33 1.13
CA SER A 186 -6.83 -13.40 -0.03
C SER A 186 -5.91 -14.63 0.02
N GLN A 187 -5.36 -14.96 1.19
CA GLN A 187 -4.48 -16.12 1.37
C GLN A 187 -5.24 -17.43 1.22
N HIS A 188 -6.46 -17.50 1.76
CA HIS A 188 -7.34 -18.66 1.58
C HIS A 188 -7.63 -18.90 0.10
N PHE A 189 -8.06 -17.88 -0.63
CA PHE A 189 -8.34 -18.01 -2.07
C PHE A 189 -7.10 -18.40 -2.88
N ALA A 190 -5.96 -17.79 -2.58
CA ALA A 190 -4.70 -18.11 -3.26
C ALA A 190 -4.28 -19.58 -3.11
N GLN A 191 -4.55 -20.20 -1.97
CA GLN A 191 -4.13 -21.57 -1.69
C GLN A 191 -5.21 -22.62 -1.98
N ARG A 192 -6.50 -22.26 -1.90
CA ARG A 192 -7.61 -23.22 -1.95
C ARG A 192 -8.51 -23.07 -3.16
N VAL A 193 -8.62 -21.87 -3.73
CA VAL A 193 -9.59 -21.59 -4.81
C VAL A 193 -8.87 -21.46 -6.15
N PHE A 194 -7.87 -20.60 -6.25
CA PHE A 194 -7.18 -20.31 -7.52
C PHE A 194 -6.55 -21.54 -8.19
N PRO A 195 -5.95 -22.51 -7.47
CA PRO A 195 -5.40 -23.71 -8.10
C PRO A 195 -6.44 -24.57 -8.85
N ASN A 196 -7.73 -24.45 -8.50
CA ASN A 196 -8.80 -25.23 -9.13
C ASN A 196 -9.25 -24.63 -10.47
N PHE A 197 -8.84 -23.40 -10.78
CA PHE A 197 -9.18 -22.79 -12.05
C PHE A 197 -8.21 -23.25 -13.15
N GLN A 198 -8.73 -23.96 -14.12
CA GLN A 198 -7.99 -24.36 -15.31
C GLN A 198 -8.09 -23.27 -16.37
N PHE A 199 -6.94 -22.80 -16.86
CA PHE A 199 -6.85 -21.80 -17.92
C PHE A 199 -5.82 -22.23 -18.94
N SER A 200 -6.17 -22.08 -20.23
CA SER A 200 -5.28 -22.32 -21.36
C SER A 200 -4.14 -21.29 -21.46
N SER A 201 -4.35 -20.08 -20.94
CA SER A 201 -3.34 -19.01 -20.98
C SER A 201 -3.02 -18.47 -19.58
N ILE A 202 -1.75 -18.10 -19.37
CA ILE A 202 -1.29 -17.46 -18.13
C ILE A 202 -1.94 -16.08 -17.95
N THR A 203 -2.17 -15.35 -19.04
CA THR A 203 -2.78 -14.02 -19.02
C THR A 203 -4.23 -14.09 -18.53
N SER A 204 -5.03 -15.02 -19.05
CA SER A 204 -6.41 -15.24 -18.60
C SER A 204 -6.44 -15.62 -17.12
N ARG A 205 -5.53 -16.49 -16.67
CA ARG A 205 -5.41 -16.84 -15.25
C ARG A 205 -5.13 -15.61 -14.38
N ARG A 206 -4.16 -14.79 -14.75
CA ARG A 206 -3.81 -13.57 -14.00
C ARG A 206 -4.93 -12.55 -14.00
N ALA A 207 -5.65 -12.41 -15.11
CA ALA A 207 -6.80 -11.53 -15.20
C ALA A 207 -7.92 -11.99 -14.25
N VAL A 208 -8.27 -13.28 -14.23
CA VAL A 208 -9.30 -13.80 -13.31
C VAL A 208 -8.85 -13.70 -11.85
N GLU A 209 -7.62 -14.08 -11.53
CA GLU A 209 -7.06 -13.90 -10.17
C GLU A 209 -7.10 -12.43 -9.72
N ALA A 210 -6.84 -11.49 -10.64
CA ALA A 210 -6.91 -10.06 -10.38
C ALA A 210 -8.34 -9.58 -10.11
N MET A 211 -9.32 -10.04 -10.90
CA MET A 211 -10.73 -9.73 -10.69
C MET A 211 -11.23 -10.31 -9.36
N CYS A 212 -10.91 -11.57 -9.05
CA CYS A 212 -11.24 -12.17 -7.76
C CYS A 212 -10.61 -11.39 -6.59
N ALA A 213 -9.35 -10.96 -6.72
CA ALA A 213 -8.72 -10.12 -5.70
C ALA A 213 -9.41 -8.75 -5.56
N GLY A 214 -9.88 -8.17 -6.67
CA GLY A 214 -10.73 -6.99 -6.68
C GLY A 214 -12.01 -7.21 -5.86
N CYS A 215 -12.75 -8.28 -6.14
CA CYS A 215 -13.97 -8.63 -5.41
C CYS A 215 -13.69 -8.84 -3.92
N ILE A 216 -12.70 -9.65 -3.56
CA ILE A 216 -12.31 -9.92 -2.17
C ILE A 216 -11.99 -8.60 -1.45
N GLY A 217 -11.14 -7.77 -2.06
CA GLY A 217 -10.75 -6.49 -1.48
C GLY A 217 -11.93 -5.53 -1.29
N ALA A 218 -12.82 -5.44 -2.28
CA ALA A 218 -14.03 -4.63 -2.20
C ALA A 218 -14.99 -5.14 -1.11
N SER A 219 -15.26 -6.45 -1.05
CA SER A 219 -16.11 -7.07 -0.03
C SER A 219 -15.55 -6.91 1.38
N CYS A 220 -14.23 -6.84 1.56
CA CYS A 220 -13.62 -6.61 2.86
C CYS A 220 -14.00 -5.25 3.47
N PHE A 221 -14.36 -4.23 2.67
CA PHE A 221 -14.89 -2.99 3.22
C PHE A 221 -16.19 -3.24 3.98
N LEU A 222 -17.13 -3.99 3.40
CA LEU A 222 -18.39 -4.38 4.03
C LEU A 222 -18.17 -5.32 5.22
N LEU A 223 -17.28 -6.31 5.10
CA LEU A 223 -17.00 -7.24 6.21
C LEU A 223 -16.34 -6.54 7.41
N SER A 224 -15.53 -5.50 7.15
CA SER A 224 -14.90 -4.68 8.19
C SER A 224 -15.80 -3.57 8.72
N TRP A 225 -16.95 -3.34 8.08
CA TRP A 225 -17.82 -2.20 8.36
C TRP A 225 -18.31 -2.15 9.82
N PRO A 226 -18.77 -3.23 10.47
CA PRO A 226 -19.26 -3.13 11.85
C PRO A 226 -18.21 -2.54 12.81
N VAL A 227 -16.94 -2.94 12.64
CA VAL A 227 -15.83 -2.40 13.42
C VAL A 227 -15.56 -0.95 13.05
N LYS A 228 -15.54 -0.61 11.75
CA LYS A 228 -15.34 0.78 11.31
C LYS A 228 -16.47 1.71 11.75
N SER A 229 -17.70 1.23 11.77
CA SER A 229 -18.86 1.97 12.26
C SER A 229 -18.69 2.33 13.73
N ALA A 230 -18.30 1.37 14.57
CA ALA A 230 -18.03 1.61 15.99
C ALA A 230 -16.84 2.56 16.24
N LEU A 231 -15.82 2.56 15.37
CA LEU A 231 -14.60 3.36 15.56
C LEU A 231 -14.67 4.76 14.97
N THR A 232 -15.36 4.94 13.84
CA THR A 232 -15.33 6.18 13.05
C THR A 232 -16.72 6.66 12.62
N GLY A 233 -17.79 5.98 13.01
CA GLY A 233 -19.16 6.31 12.58
C GLY A 233 -19.43 6.02 11.10
N GLN A 234 -18.61 5.20 10.43
CA GLN A 234 -18.82 4.89 9.01
C GLN A 234 -20.19 4.24 8.79
N THR A 235 -20.95 4.71 7.80
CA THR A 235 -22.23 4.09 7.42
C THR A 235 -22.03 2.90 6.49
N VAL A 236 -23.02 2.01 6.39
CA VAL A 236 -22.94 0.86 5.47
C VAL A 236 -22.87 1.31 4.01
N SER A 237 -23.53 2.43 3.68
CA SER A 237 -23.48 3.04 2.35
C SER A 237 -22.07 3.52 2.01
N ASP A 238 -21.40 4.20 2.96
CA ASP A 238 -20.02 4.64 2.78
C ASP A 238 -19.07 3.45 2.58
N ALA A 239 -19.28 2.35 3.30
CA ALA A 239 -18.49 1.14 3.15
C ALA A 239 -18.71 0.48 1.78
N ALA A 240 -19.96 0.40 1.31
CA ALA A 240 -20.30 -0.11 -0.02
C ALA A 240 -19.66 0.75 -1.12
N LEU A 241 -19.81 2.07 -1.04
CA LEU A 241 -19.22 3.02 -1.99
C LEU A 241 -17.70 2.95 -2.00
N ALA A 242 -17.07 2.83 -0.83
CA ALA A 242 -15.63 2.63 -0.72
C ALA A 242 -15.18 1.32 -1.39
N GLY A 243 -15.93 0.23 -1.21
CA GLY A 243 -15.68 -1.04 -1.86
C GLY A 243 -15.76 -0.95 -3.40
N ILE A 244 -16.83 -0.35 -3.92
CA ILE A 244 -17.04 -0.12 -5.37
C ILE A 244 -15.89 0.72 -5.95
N CYS A 245 -15.55 1.83 -5.31
CA CYS A 245 -14.46 2.69 -5.76
C CYS A 245 -13.08 2.00 -5.67
N ALA A 246 -12.91 1.07 -4.73
CA ALA A 246 -11.64 0.36 -4.53
C ALA A 246 -11.45 -0.82 -5.49
N PHE A 247 -12.54 -1.45 -5.96
CA PHE A 247 -12.49 -2.63 -6.85
C PHE A 247 -11.53 -2.48 -8.03
N PRO A 248 -11.68 -1.49 -8.93
CA PRO A 248 -10.84 -1.41 -10.13
C PRO A 248 -9.38 -1.15 -9.77
N ARG A 249 -9.12 -0.37 -8.72
CA ARG A 249 -7.78 -0.12 -8.20
C ARG A 249 -7.13 -1.41 -7.72
N ILE A 250 -7.84 -2.23 -6.94
CA ILE A 250 -7.30 -3.47 -6.36
C ILE A 250 -7.02 -4.50 -7.47
N ALA A 251 -7.94 -4.65 -8.41
CA ALA A 251 -7.78 -5.55 -9.55
C ALA A 251 -6.55 -5.17 -10.40
N ALA A 252 -6.44 -3.90 -10.80
CA ALA A 252 -5.29 -3.39 -11.55
C ALA A 252 -3.98 -3.60 -10.79
N LYS A 253 -3.93 -3.25 -9.49
CA LYS A 253 -2.76 -3.49 -8.62
C LYS A 253 -2.35 -4.96 -8.63
N LYS A 254 -3.30 -5.89 -8.49
CA LYS A 254 -3.01 -7.33 -8.45
C LYS A 254 -2.46 -7.83 -9.78
N MET A 255 -3.05 -7.40 -10.90
CA MET A 255 -2.61 -7.77 -12.24
C MET A 255 -1.17 -7.28 -12.47
N THR A 256 -0.93 -5.97 -12.32
CA THR A 256 0.38 -5.36 -12.54
C THR A 256 1.45 -5.96 -11.64
N TYR A 257 1.17 -6.14 -10.35
CA TYR A 257 2.13 -6.75 -9.42
C TYR A 257 2.54 -8.16 -9.84
N SER A 258 1.58 -8.96 -10.30
CA SER A 258 1.82 -10.36 -10.70
C SER A 258 2.64 -10.47 -11.98
N CYS A 259 2.59 -9.44 -12.85
CA CYS A 259 3.40 -9.36 -14.06
C CYS A 259 4.79 -8.76 -13.79
N VAL A 260 4.88 -7.72 -12.96
CA VAL A 260 6.11 -6.93 -12.77
C VAL A 260 7.10 -7.62 -11.81
N LYS A 261 6.64 -8.14 -10.66
CA LYS A 261 7.55 -8.70 -9.64
C LYS A 261 8.45 -9.82 -10.19
N PRO A 262 7.94 -10.83 -10.93
CA PRO A 262 8.80 -11.91 -11.43
C PRO A 262 9.90 -11.41 -12.37
N GLN A 263 9.62 -10.41 -13.20
CA GLN A 263 10.60 -9.83 -14.12
C GLN A 263 11.69 -9.07 -13.36
N LEU A 264 11.32 -8.31 -12.33
CA LEU A 264 12.29 -7.62 -11.48
C LEU A 264 13.19 -8.60 -10.70
N VAL A 265 12.62 -9.69 -10.18
CA VAL A 265 13.41 -10.73 -9.49
C VAL A 265 14.43 -11.35 -10.45
N ARG A 266 14.02 -11.66 -11.69
CA ARG A 266 14.95 -12.19 -12.71
C ARG A 266 16.06 -11.19 -13.01
N ALA A 267 15.71 -9.94 -13.27
CA ALA A 267 16.69 -8.89 -13.59
C ALA A 267 17.73 -8.70 -12.47
N LEU A 268 17.29 -8.67 -11.21
CA LEU A 268 18.20 -8.48 -10.06
C LEU A 268 19.09 -9.70 -9.75
N ASN A 269 18.71 -10.89 -10.21
CA ASN A 269 19.52 -12.10 -10.03
C ASN A 269 20.56 -12.31 -11.13
N VAL A 270 20.46 -11.60 -12.26
CA VAL A 270 21.48 -11.59 -13.32
C VAL A 270 22.67 -10.71 -12.95
N VAL A 271 22.44 -9.68 -12.13
CA VAL A 271 23.46 -8.79 -11.54
C VAL A 271 24.06 -9.44 -10.30
#